data_AF-A0A379FTJ4-F1
#
_entry.id   AF-A0A379FTJ4-F1
#
_cell.length_a   1.000
_cell.length_b   1.000
_cell.length_c   1.000
_cell.angle_alpha   90.00
_cell.angle_beta   90.00
_cell.angle_gamma   90.00
#
_symmetry.space_group_name_H-M   'P 1'
#
loop_
_entity.id
_entity.type
_entity.pdbx_description
1 polymer ?
#
loop_
_entity_poly.entity_id
_entity_poly.type
_entity_poly.pdbx_seq_one_letter_code
_entity_poly.pdbx_strand_id
1 'polypeptide(L)'
;MMCKQRCANWTAVSIAEQVLLCGGCERLIVCGGGAKNTFLMQRMAALLPGIEVAPSDKFGLSGDDMEALAFAWLAARTISGLSGNLASVTGASQETVLGAIYPKNSNKK
;
A
#
# COMPACT_ATOMS: atom_id res chain seq x y z
N MET A 1 -16.44 15.36 18.26
CA MET A 1 -15.17 15.57 17.52
C MET A 1 -13.99 14.82 18.14
N MET A 2 -13.80 14.83 19.47
CA MET A 2 -12.71 14.14 20.19
C MET A 2 -12.54 12.62 19.92
N CYS A 3 -13.63 11.86 19.76
CA CYS A 3 -13.53 10.40 19.60
C CYS A 3 -12.87 9.99 18.28
N LYS A 4 -13.20 10.67 17.16
CA LYS A 4 -12.59 10.40 15.85
C LYS A 4 -11.10 10.74 15.81
N GLN A 5 -10.69 11.82 16.48
CA GLN A 5 -9.28 12.20 16.60
C GLN A 5 -8.47 11.19 17.43
N ARG A 6 -9.09 10.56 18.44
CA ARG A 6 -8.43 9.55 19.26
C ARG A 6 -8.05 8.32 18.44
N CYS A 7 -8.98 7.75 17.68
CA CYS A 7 -8.69 6.59 16.81
C CYS A 7 -7.62 6.91 15.76
N ALA A 8 -7.74 8.05 15.09
CA ALA A 8 -6.72 8.48 14.12
C ALA A 8 -5.33 8.66 14.75
N ASN A 9 -5.26 9.14 15.99
CA ASN A 9 -4.00 9.23 16.72
C ASN A 9 -3.40 7.85 17.03
N TRP A 10 -4.21 6.88 17.47
CA TRP A 10 -3.74 5.50 17.68
C TRP A 10 -3.21 4.89 16.38
N THR A 11 -3.91 5.09 15.26
CA THR A 11 -3.42 4.65 13.94
C THR A 11 -2.09 5.28 13.58
N ALA A 12 -1.92 6.59 13.80
CA ALA A 12 -0.66 7.28 13.53
C ALA A 12 0.50 6.73 14.39
N VAL A 13 0.26 6.50 15.68
CA VAL A 13 1.25 5.95 16.62
C VAL A 13 1.65 4.53 16.19
N SER A 14 0.69 3.64 15.93
CA SER A 14 1.00 2.28 15.52
C SER A 14 1.79 2.22 14.21
N ILE A 15 1.47 3.08 13.25
CA ILE A 15 2.23 3.16 11.99
C ILE A 15 3.66 3.65 12.26
N ALA A 16 3.81 4.72 13.02
CA ALA A 16 5.12 5.30 13.32
C ALA A 16 6.03 4.32 14.08
N GLU A 17 5.49 3.63 15.08
CA GLU A 17 6.21 2.59 15.82
C GLU A 17 6.72 1.48 14.89
N GLN A 18 5.88 0.99 13.98
CA GLN A 18 6.30 -0.06 13.04
C GLN A 18 7.32 0.43 12.02
N VAL A 19 7.20 1.66 11.51
CA VAL A 19 8.21 2.25 10.61
C VAL A 19 9.58 2.30 11.29
N LEU A 20 9.63 2.77 12.54
CA LEU A 20 10.88 2.86 13.30
C LEU A 20 11.43 1.47 13.66
N LEU A 21 10.56 0.52 14.02
CA LEU A 21 10.95 -0.86 14.31
C LEU A 21 11.59 -1.56 13.09
N CYS A 22 11.12 -1.24 11.90
CA CYS A 22 11.66 -1.75 10.63
C CYS A 22 12.96 -1.05 10.18
N GLY A 23 13.56 -0.19 11.01
CA GLY A 23 14.82 0.51 10.70
C GLY A 23 14.64 1.91 10.09
N GLY A 24 13.39 2.40 9.98
CA GLY A 24 13.07 3.70 9.39
C GLY A 24 13.18 3.73 7.86
N CYS A 25 12.90 4.90 7.29
CA CYS A 25 13.04 5.17 5.86
C CYS A 25 13.25 6.67 5.62
N GLU A 26 13.68 7.05 4.42
CA GLU A 26 13.77 8.46 4.04
C GLU A 26 12.39 9.07 3.76
N ARG A 27 11.46 8.24 3.24
CA ARG A 27 10.13 8.67 2.83
C ARG A 27 9.08 7.60 3.13
N LEU A 28 7.97 8.04 3.70
CA LEU A 28 6.74 7.27 3.87
C LEU A 28 5.70 7.77 2.86
N ILE A 29 5.47 6.98 1.81
CA ILE A 29 4.48 7.28 0.77
C ILE A 29 3.14 6.66 1.16
N VAL A 30 2.10 7.49 1.31
CA VAL A 30 0.79 7.08 1.82
C VAL A 30 -0.22 7.03 0.68
N CYS A 31 -0.97 5.93 0.59
CA CYS A 31 -2.05 5.72 -0.38
C CYS A 31 -3.39 5.44 0.31
N GLY A 32 -4.44 5.27 -0.49
CA GLY A 32 -5.80 5.00 -0.03
C GLY A 32 -6.47 6.18 0.69
N GLY A 33 -7.67 5.95 1.22
CA GLY A 33 -8.49 7.00 1.85
C GLY A 33 -7.83 7.69 3.06
N GLY A 34 -6.88 7.02 3.72
CA GLY A 34 -6.12 7.58 4.84
C GLY A 34 -5.25 8.78 4.45
N ALA A 35 -4.75 8.82 3.20
CA ALA A 35 -3.94 9.93 2.68
C ALA A 35 -4.71 11.26 2.63
N LYS A 36 -6.05 11.20 2.51
CA LYS A 36 -6.95 12.37 2.51
C LYS A 36 -7.25 12.90 3.92
N ASN A 37 -6.89 12.17 4.97
CA ASN A 37 -7.09 12.60 6.35
C ASN A 37 -5.91 13.48 6.79
N THR A 38 -6.10 14.80 6.69
CA THR A 38 -5.07 15.79 7.03
C THR A 38 -4.56 15.66 8.46
N PHE A 39 -5.43 15.36 9.42
CA PHE A 39 -5.02 15.14 10.81
C PHE A 39 -4.12 13.90 10.95
N LEU A 40 -4.48 12.79 10.31
CA LEU A 40 -3.68 11.57 10.33
C LEU A 40 -2.29 11.80 9.72
N MET A 41 -2.23 12.44 8.54
CA MET A 41 -0.98 12.76 7.84
C MET A 41 -0.08 13.67 8.68
N GLN A 42 -0.64 14.72 9.29
CA GLN A 42 0.11 15.61 10.18
C GLN A 42 0.62 14.90 11.44
N ARG A 43 -0.18 14.02 12.04
CA ARG A 43 0.25 13.23 13.20
C ARG A 43 1.37 12.25 12.85
N MET A 44 1.31 11.57 11.69
CA MET A 44 2.41 10.72 11.23
C MET A 44 3.69 11.53 11.00
N ALA A 45 3.60 12.69 10.33
CA ALA A 45 4.75 13.56 10.10
C ALA A 45 5.39 14.07 11.41
N ALA A 46 4.57 14.38 12.42
CA ALA A 46 5.05 14.81 13.73
C ALA A 46 5.72 13.68 14.53
N LEU A 47 5.27 12.42 14.35
CA LEU A 47 5.81 11.24 15.03
C LEU A 47 7.06 10.66 14.36
N LEU A 48 7.31 11.03 13.10
CA LEU A 48 8.43 10.53 12.30
C LEU A 48 9.35 11.69 11.87
N PRO A 49 10.02 12.37 12.81
CA PRO A 49 10.92 13.48 12.47
C PRO A 49 12.06 12.97 11.58
N GLY A 50 12.30 13.68 10.47
CA GLY A 50 13.32 13.32 9.48
C GLY A 50 12.84 12.38 8.37
N ILE A 51 11.62 11.85 8.45
CA ILE A 51 11.01 11.05 7.37
C ILE A 51 10.01 11.92 6.61
N GLU A 52 10.12 11.97 5.28
CA GLU A 52 9.15 12.67 4.45
C GLU A 52 7.84 11.86 4.39
N VAL A 53 6.77 12.36 5.01
CA VAL A 53 5.42 11.76 4.88
C VAL A 53 4.64 12.48 3.78
N ALA A 54 4.31 11.77 2.70
CA ALA A 54 3.67 12.36 1.52
C ALA A 54 2.64 11.43 0.88
N PRO A 55 1.54 11.97 0.29
CA PRO A 55 0.59 11.15 -0.46
C PRO A 55 1.22 10.64 -1.76
N SER A 56 0.78 9.47 -2.23
CA SER A 56 1.23 8.90 -3.52
C SER A 56 0.93 9.80 -4.71
N ASP A 57 -0.13 10.63 -4.63
CA ASP A 57 -0.51 11.59 -5.67
C ASP A 57 0.62 12.57 -6.00
N LYS A 58 1.46 12.91 -5.01
CA LYS A 58 2.65 13.75 -5.21
C LYS A 58 3.66 13.13 -6.18
N PHE A 59 3.62 11.80 -6.33
CA PHE A 59 4.51 11.01 -7.18
C PHE A 59 3.83 10.52 -8.47
N GLY A 60 2.68 11.11 -8.83
CA GLY A 60 1.96 10.78 -10.06
C GLY A 60 1.14 9.48 -9.98
N LEU A 61 0.95 8.93 -8.77
CA LEU A 61 0.11 7.75 -8.54
C LEU A 61 -1.09 8.12 -7.67
N SER A 62 -2.28 8.12 -8.30
CA SER A 62 -3.54 8.31 -7.59
C SER A 62 -3.65 7.34 -6.42
N GLY A 63 -3.81 7.88 -5.21
CA GLY A 63 -3.92 7.07 -4.00
C GLY A 63 -5.15 6.17 -3.96
N ASP A 64 -6.23 6.56 -4.66
CA ASP A 64 -7.47 5.79 -4.74
C ASP A 64 -7.35 4.59 -5.68
N ASP A 65 -6.51 4.69 -6.71
CA ASP A 65 -6.38 3.65 -7.75
C ASP A 65 -5.31 2.60 -7.42
N MET A 66 -4.52 2.81 -6.35
CA MET A 66 -3.33 2.00 -6.07
C MET A 66 -3.64 0.50 -5.96
N GLU A 67 -4.73 0.12 -5.29
CA GLU A 67 -5.12 -1.28 -5.15
C GLU A 67 -5.56 -1.88 -6.50
N ALA A 68 -6.33 -1.14 -7.30
CA ALA A 68 -6.75 -1.58 -8.63
C ALA A 68 -5.56 -1.75 -9.58
N LEU A 69 -4.61 -0.81 -9.54
CA LEU A 69 -3.36 -0.88 -10.30
C LEU A 69 -2.50 -2.08 -9.85
N ALA A 70 -2.46 -2.39 -8.55
CA ALA A 70 -1.76 -3.57 -8.04
C ALA A 70 -2.34 -4.87 -8.62
N PHE A 71 -3.67 -5.01 -8.70
CA PHE A 71 -4.31 -6.16 -9.34
C PHE A 71 -4.05 -6.23 -10.85
N ALA A 72 -4.10 -5.10 -11.55
CA ALA A 72 -3.76 -5.05 -12.97
C ALA A 72 -2.31 -5.48 -13.21
N TRP A 73 -1.38 -5.02 -12.37
CA TRP A 73 0.02 -5.43 -12.40
C TRP A 73 0.19 -6.93 -12.10
N LEU A 74 -0.52 -7.47 -11.10
CA LEU A 74 -0.52 -8.90 -10.80
C LEU A 74 -0.99 -9.72 -12.00
N ALA A 75 -2.07 -9.31 -12.68
CA ALA A 75 -2.55 -9.97 -13.89
C ALA A 75 -1.48 -9.94 -15.01
N ALA A 76 -0.77 -8.83 -15.19
CA ALA A 76 0.32 -8.73 -16.16
C ALA A 76 1.49 -9.68 -15.81
N ARG A 77 1.82 -9.83 -14.52
CA ARG A 77 2.82 -10.80 -14.04
C ARG A 77 2.37 -12.24 -14.32
N THR A 78 1.10 -12.57 -14.05
CA THR A 78 0.51 -13.90 -14.35
C THR A 78 0.61 -14.24 -15.83
N ILE A 79 0.21 -13.32 -16.71
CA ILE A 79 0.26 -13.52 -18.17
C ILE A 79 1.70 -13.70 -18.66
N SER A 80 2.65 -13.01 -18.02
CA SER A 80 4.09 -13.10 -18.34
C SER A 80 4.79 -14.30 -17.71
N GLY A 81 4.10 -15.12 -16.89
CA GLY A 81 4.69 -16.24 -16.16
C GLY A 81 5.69 -15.81 -15.08
N LEU A 82 5.58 -14.58 -14.57
CA LEU A 82 6.51 -14.02 -13.57
C LEU A 82 5.89 -14.06 -12.17
N SER A 83 6.74 -14.11 -11.13
CA SER A 83 6.30 -14.18 -9.73
C SER A 83 5.44 -12.97 -9.32
N GLY A 84 4.32 -13.20 -8.65
CA GLY A 84 3.45 -12.12 -8.16
C GLY A 84 3.67 -11.77 -6.69
N ASN A 85 4.24 -12.70 -5.91
CA ASN A 85 4.55 -12.50 -4.50
C ASN A 85 6.01 -12.08 -4.30
N LEU A 86 6.28 -11.57 -3.10
CA LEU A 86 7.62 -11.44 -2.56
C LEU A 86 7.70 -12.33 -1.31
N ALA A 87 8.46 -13.42 -1.37
CA ALA A 87 8.47 -14.45 -0.32
C ALA A 87 8.88 -13.89 1.06
N SER A 88 9.79 -12.91 1.08
CA SER A 88 10.20 -12.21 2.31
C SER A 88 9.08 -11.40 2.97
N VAL A 89 8.02 -11.05 2.23
CA VAL A 89 6.85 -10.34 2.76
C VAL A 89 5.73 -11.32 3.14
N THR A 90 5.48 -12.33 2.32
CA THR A 90 4.35 -13.26 2.54
C THR A 90 4.68 -14.44 3.46
N GLY A 91 5.96 -14.71 3.72
CA GLY A 91 6.42 -15.92 4.41
C GLY A 91 6.28 -17.20 3.58
N ALA A 92 6.12 -17.09 2.25
CA ALA A 92 6.03 -18.24 1.37
C ALA A 92 7.39 -18.93 1.24
N SER A 93 7.40 -20.25 0.98
CA SER A 93 8.63 -21.02 0.80
C SER A 93 9.42 -20.63 -0.45
N GLN A 94 8.74 -20.06 -1.46
CA GLN A 94 9.35 -19.62 -2.70
C GLN A 94 8.53 -18.51 -3.37
N GLU A 95 9.14 -17.85 -4.34
CA GLU A 95 8.42 -17.01 -5.29
C GLU A 95 7.54 -17.86 -6.21
N THR A 96 6.33 -17.37 -6.49
CA THR A 96 5.34 -18.07 -7.31
C THR A 96 4.55 -17.10 -8.17
N VAL A 97 4.09 -17.57 -9.32
CA VAL A 97 3.07 -16.89 -10.11
C VAL A 97 1.78 -16.89 -9.30
N LEU A 98 1.15 -15.73 -9.16
CA LEU A 98 -0.14 -15.58 -8.47
C LEU A 98 -1.29 -15.55 -9.48
N GLY A 99 -2.47 -15.97 -9.05
CA GLY A 99 -3.70 -15.90 -9.85
C GLY A 99 -3.92 -17.09 -10.79
N ALA A 100 -5.01 -17.02 -11.55
CA ALA A 100 -5.40 -18.01 -12.55
C ALA A 100 -5.96 -17.29 -13.78
N ILE A 101 -5.72 -17.86 -14.97
CA ILE A 101 -6.24 -17.33 -16.23
C ILE A 101 -7.58 -18.00 -16.53
N TYR A 102 -8.63 -17.18 -16.66
CA TYR A 102 -9.95 -17.60 -17.12
C TYR A 102 -10.16 -17.10 -18.54
N PRO A 103 -9.94 -17.92 -19.57
CA PRO A 103 -10.09 -17.49 -20.96
C PRO A 103 -11.51 -17.02 -21.24
N LYS A 104 -11.64 -15.94 -22.00
CA LYS A 104 -12.93 -15.51 -22.52
C LYS A 104 -13.52 -16.63 -23.37
N ASN A 105 -14.75 -17.04 -23.09
CA ASN A 105 -15.47 -17.95 -23.98
C ASN A 105 -15.75 -17.24 -25.31
N SER A 106 -15.10 -17.69 -26.38
CA SER A 106 -15.24 -17.14 -27.73
C SER A 106 -16.52 -17.61 -28.42
N ASN A 107 -17.22 -18.62 -27.89
CA ASN A 107 -18.51 -19.08 -28.41
C ASN A 107 -19.64 -18.17 -27.91
N LYS A 108 -19.74 -16.99 -28.50
CA LYS A 108 -21.00 -16.22 -28.49
C LYS A 108 -21.89 -16.77 -29.61
N LYS A 109 -23.07 -17.27 -29.26
CA LYS A 109 -24.22 -17.18 -30.17
C LYS A 109 -24.67 -15.72 -30.25
#